data_AF-A0A0C3Q150-F1
#
_entry.id   AF-A0A0C3Q150-F1
#
_cell.length_a   1.000
_cell.length_b   1.000
_cell.length_c   1.000
_cell.angle_alpha   90.00
_cell.angle_beta   90.00
_cell.angle_gamma   90.00
#
_symmetry.space_group_name_H-M   'P 1'
#
loop_
_entity.id
_entity.type
_entity.pdbx_description
1 polymer ?
#
loop_
_entity_poly.entity_id
_entity_poly.type
_entity_poly.pdbx_seq_one_letter_code
_entity_poly.pdbx_strand_id
1 'polypeptide(L)'
;MSIDTLPPEILIRVLYYLTLQNIASFNLTSKYCHDVVSTNENAVYQAAAMLHDFTESPGPRSHSTLLMDLVRRPDATGWLENVTSWKEFCKRHSLREHAWTGMHLGSTSPERLSLKMPLPRVLTNVHRFKVDEVERTVICSTALGGLLVVSIDTEEVLWQLPQLYVSPYAHVEFDQGFIVFTRRDNAVEVWRRSADSFKRSTYLTCNPAFTQVIASPYPVPRFPERFPPIFDEDSISRPTRDPPPSLPRRGVYLPFALLSPPARTRASRFVYPHLLLASEAARKAYIWDVPTSSLIQTIEINPPPQPENFGLPEAIYYVDLNQEFVLVCWAFSLVVHHRGPQNRSETSVADNVAFSVGLDSMTESDPSRSFIGLIPCPIFLVNLPSPMKLGLEGSVPQTSFATTYPVTQVYSQLYGTTPLLVRPIQQYIGP
;
A
#
# COMPACT_ATOMS: atom_id res chain seq x y z
N MET A 1 40.41 22.97 23.54
CA MET A 1 40.91 22.60 22.20
C MET A 1 39.94 23.21 21.21
N SER A 2 40.40 24.05 20.27
CA SER A 2 39.48 24.72 19.32
C SER A 2 38.97 23.71 18.31
N ILE A 3 37.69 23.79 17.94
CA ILE A 3 37.09 22.89 16.94
C ILE A 3 37.78 23.01 15.58
N ASP A 4 38.35 24.17 15.29
CA ASP A 4 39.08 24.49 14.06
C ASP A 4 40.44 23.79 13.95
N THR A 5 40.87 23.09 15.02
CA THR A 5 42.09 22.27 15.00
C THR A 5 41.84 20.82 14.59
N LEU A 6 40.57 20.41 14.48
CA LEU A 6 40.20 19.08 14.03
C LEU A 6 40.25 18.99 12.50
N PRO A 7 40.68 17.84 11.94
CA PRO A 7 40.55 17.59 10.51
C PRO A 7 39.06 17.60 10.09
N PRO A 8 38.73 18.16 8.91
CA PRO A 8 37.35 18.19 8.39
C PRO A 8 36.66 16.82 8.38
N GLU A 9 37.41 15.73 8.15
CA GLU A 9 36.90 14.37 8.13
C GLU A 9 36.34 13.94 9.50
N ILE A 10 36.98 14.36 10.59
CA ILE A 10 36.51 14.08 11.95
C ILE A 10 35.25 14.88 12.24
N LEU A 11 35.20 16.15 11.82
CA LEU A 11 34.01 16.99 11.98
C LEU A 11 32.83 16.43 11.20
N ILE A 12 33.03 16.04 9.94
CA ILE A 12 32.00 15.38 9.13
C ILE A 12 31.51 14.11 9.85
N ARG A 13 32.42 13.28 10.38
CA ARG A 13 32.02 12.07 11.12
C ARG A 13 31.23 12.38 12.39
N VAL A 14 31.48 13.49 13.07
CA VAL A 14 30.64 13.96 14.18
C VAL A 14 29.26 14.39 13.67
N LEU A 15 29.20 15.15 12.57
CA LEU A 15 27.95 15.60 11.96
C LEU A 15 27.02 14.45 11.55
N TYR A 16 27.56 13.27 11.23
CA TYR A 16 26.76 12.07 10.91
C TYR A 16 25.84 11.62 12.06
N TYR A 17 26.16 11.98 13.30
CA TYR A 17 25.37 11.61 14.48
C TYR A 17 24.48 12.76 14.97
N LEU A 18 24.43 13.88 14.24
CA LEU A 18 23.64 15.04 14.63
C LEU A 18 22.30 15.09 13.89
N THR A 19 21.26 15.55 14.59
CA THR A 19 19.96 15.84 13.98
C THR A 19 20.04 17.04 13.03
N LEU A 20 19.05 17.21 12.15
CA LEU A 20 18.99 18.36 11.23
C LEU A 20 19.04 19.70 11.98
N GLN A 21 18.38 19.78 13.15
CA GLN A 21 18.40 20.96 14.00
C GLN A 21 19.82 21.27 14.52
N ASN A 22 20.54 20.25 14.99
CA ASN A 22 21.90 20.41 15.49
C ASN A 22 22.89 20.76 14.37
N ILE A 23 22.72 20.19 13.18
CA ILE A 23 23.50 20.55 11.98
C ILE A 23 23.24 22.02 11.62
N ALA A 24 21.98 22.47 11.64
CA ALA A 24 21.63 23.87 11.40
C ALA A 24 22.26 24.81 12.43
N SER A 25 22.19 24.46 13.73
CA SER A 25 22.85 25.23 14.79
C SER A 25 24.36 25.27 14.60
N PHE A 26 25.01 24.14 14.30
CA PHE A 26 26.45 24.04 14.02
C PHE A 26 26.86 24.95 12.86
N ASN A 27 26.12 24.91 11.75
CA ASN A 27 26.35 25.73 10.56
C ASN A 27 26.27 27.25 10.83
N LEU A 28 25.60 27.67 11.92
CA LEU A 28 25.44 29.07 12.32
C LEU A 28 26.47 29.53 13.37
N THR A 29 27.36 28.66 13.86
CA THR A 29 28.28 29.00 14.95
C THR A 29 29.47 29.85 14.52
N SER A 30 30.08 29.56 13.37
CA SER A 30 31.27 30.25 12.85
C SER A 30 31.40 30.10 11.33
N LYS A 31 32.25 30.94 10.70
CA LYS A 31 32.57 30.80 9.27
C LYS A 31 33.20 29.44 8.95
N TYR A 32 34.10 28.95 9.81
CA TYR A 32 34.73 27.65 9.63
C TYR A 32 33.71 26.50 9.65
N CYS A 33 32.78 26.50 10.62
CA CYS A 33 31.72 25.51 10.67
C CYS A 33 30.79 25.58 9.44
N HIS A 34 30.51 26.79 8.97
CA HIS A 34 29.76 27.01 7.72
C HIS A 34 30.47 26.43 6.50
N ASP A 35 31.77 26.68 6.37
CA ASP A 35 32.58 26.20 5.25
C ASP A 35 32.68 24.66 5.26
N VAL A 36 32.81 24.04 6.43
CA VAL A 36 32.80 22.58 6.59
C VAL A 36 31.47 21.98 6.11
N VAL A 37 30.34 22.54 6.52
CA VAL A 37 29.00 22.03 6.11
C VAL A 37 28.74 22.29 4.63
N SER A 38 29.03 23.49 4.14
CA SER A 38 28.75 23.87 2.74
C SER A 38 29.62 23.12 1.73
N THR A 39 30.90 22.88 2.05
CA THR A 39 31.81 22.10 1.17
C THR A 39 31.43 20.62 1.14
N ASN A 40 30.82 20.11 2.22
CA ASN A 40 30.48 18.69 2.37
C ASN A 40 28.97 18.45 2.45
N GLU A 41 28.18 19.35 1.85
CA GLU A 41 26.72 19.40 2.02
C GLU A 41 26.06 18.05 1.68
N ASN A 42 26.49 17.44 0.57
CA ASN A 42 25.96 16.16 0.11
C ASN A 42 26.11 15.05 1.16
N ALA A 43 27.32 14.85 1.70
CA ALA A 43 27.61 13.80 2.67
C ALA A 43 26.89 14.04 4.01
N VAL A 44 26.89 15.29 4.48
CA VAL A 44 26.25 15.67 5.76
C VAL A 44 24.75 15.44 5.71
N TYR A 45 24.06 15.92 4.67
CA TYR A 45 22.61 15.80 4.59
C TYR A 45 22.16 14.40 4.13
N GLN A 46 22.98 13.65 3.39
CA GLN A 46 22.72 12.23 3.15
C GLN A 46 22.73 11.43 4.46
N ALA A 47 23.73 11.65 5.32
CA ALA A 47 23.80 11.01 6.63
C ALA A 47 22.61 11.42 7.52
N ALA A 48 22.23 12.70 7.50
CA ALA A 48 21.04 13.16 8.21
C ALA A 48 19.75 12.48 7.68
N ALA A 49 19.58 12.35 6.37
CA ALA A 49 18.42 11.66 5.80
C ALA A 49 18.30 10.20 6.27
N MET A 50 19.44 9.51 6.40
CA MET A 50 19.48 8.15 6.96
C MET A 50 19.15 8.12 8.45
N LEU A 51 19.67 9.09 9.23
CA LEU A 51 19.41 9.17 10.68
C LEU A 51 17.94 9.42 11.01
N HIS A 52 17.21 10.16 10.16
CA HIS A 52 15.78 10.47 10.33
C HIS A 52 14.85 9.47 9.62
N ASP A 53 15.37 8.34 9.14
CA ASP A 53 14.60 7.34 8.39
C ASP A 53 13.82 7.91 7.20
N PHE A 54 14.32 8.98 6.58
CA PHE A 54 13.72 9.55 5.36
C PHE A 54 13.97 8.67 4.13
N THR A 55 14.98 7.80 4.22
CA THR A 55 15.31 6.79 3.22
C THR A 55 14.92 5.42 3.74
N GLU A 56 14.34 4.56 2.89
CA GLU A 56 14.15 3.15 3.25
C GLU A 56 15.48 2.52 3.65
N SER A 57 15.46 1.77 4.75
CA SER A 57 16.64 1.05 5.23
C SER A 57 17.12 0.13 4.10
N PRO A 58 18.37 0.30 3.61
CA PRO A 58 18.90 -0.60 2.62
C PRO A 58 18.89 -2.00 3.23
N GLY A 59 18.15 -2.93 2.61
CA GLY A 59 18.30 -4.34 2.94
C GLY A 59 19.79 -4.74 2.87
N PRO A 60 20.20 -5.87 3.47
CA PRO A 60 21.59 -6.21 3.76
C PRO A 60 22.56 -6.31 2.55
N ARG A 61 22.12 -5.95 1.34
CA ARG A 61 22.89 -5.93 0.10
C ARG A 61 22.74 -4.65 -0.74
N SER A 62 22.04 -3.62 -0.28
CA SER A 62 21.84 -2.43 -1.11
C SER A 62 22.98 -1.42 -0.94
N HIS A 63 23.63 -1.11 -2.07
CA HIS A 63 24.57 0.01 -2.18
C HIS A 63 23.86 1.34 -1.90
N SER A 64 24.64 2.37 -1.54
CA SER A 64 24.19 3.75 -1.27
C SER A 64 23.02 4.18 -2.15
N THR A 65 21.84 4.41 -1.55
CA THR A 65 20.65 4.91 -2.24
C THR A 65 20.97 6.28 -2.84
N LEU A 66 20.86 6.42 -4.16
CA LEU A 66 21.08 7.69 -4.83
C LEU A 66 19.85 8.58 -4.64
N LEU A 67 20.06 9.89 -4.41
CA LEU A 67 18.96 10.85 -4.27
C LEU A 67 18.00 10.80 -5.46
N MET A 68 18.53 10.61 -6.66
CA MET A 68 17.73 10.54 -7.89
C MET A 68 16.74 9.36 -7.87
N ASP A 69 17.11 8.23 -7.24
CA ASP A 69 16.24 7.08 -7.14
C ASP A 69 15.09 7.33 -6.16
N LEU A 70 15.30 8.17 -5.13
CA LEU A 70 14.27 8.58 -4.18
C LEU A 70 13.33 9.62 -4.78
N VAL A 71 13.87 10.62 -5.49
CA VAL A 71 13.11 11.72 -6.09
C VAL A 71 12.30 11.27 -7.30
N ARG A 72 12.74 10.22 -8.02
CA ARG A 72 11.99 9.65 -9.16
C ARG A 72 10.83 8.75 -8.74
N ARG A 73 10.70 8.44 -7.45
CA ARG A 73 9.58 7.61 -6.98
C ARG A 73 8.27 8.36 -7.27
N PRO A 74 7.28 7.68 -7.85
CA PRO A 74 5.95 8.26 -8.01
C PRO A 74 5.44 8.79 -6.67
N ASP A 75 4.92 10.01 -6.67
CA ASP A 75 4.24 10.59 -5.51
C ASP A 75 2.95 11.27 -5.96
N ALA A 76 1.93 11.17 -5.13
CA ALA A 76 0.63 11.76 -5.45
C ALA A 76 0.66 13.30 -5.51
N THR A 77 1.63 13.93 -4.84
CA THR A 77 1.63 15.38 -4.58
C THR A 77 2.75 16.14 -5.28
N GLY A 78 3.79 15.47 -5.78
CA GLY A 78 4.91 16.14 -6.45
C GLY A 78 5.80 16.89 -5.49
N TRP A 79 5.69 16.62 -4.20
CA TRP A 79 6.36 17.39 -3.17
C TRP A 79 7.88 17.18 -3.21
N LEU A 80 8.38 16.16 -3.93
CA LEU A 80 9.81 15.97 -4.24
C LEU A 80 10.21 16.45 -5.64
N GLU A 81 9.30 17.02 -6.43
CA GLU A 81 9.63 17.51 -7.78
C GLU A 81 10.74 18.57 -7.72
N ASN A 82 11.71 18.46 -8.64
CA ASN A 82 12.86 19.35 -8.76
C ASN A 82 13.82 19.36 -7.54
N VAL A 83 13.76 18.36 -6.66
CA VAL A 83 14.76 18.19 -5.61
C VAL A 83 16.08 17.71 -6.23
N THR A 84 17.13 18.52 -6.09
CA THR A 84 18.45 18.24 -6.68
C THR A 84 19.55 17.98 -5.65
N SER A 85 19.31 18.24 -4.35
CA SER A 85 20.28 18.04 -3.27
C SER A 85 19.66 17.38 -2.04
N TRP A 86 20.50 16.68 -1.27
CA TRP A 86 20.07 16.04 -0.01
C TRP A 86 19.62 17.04 1.04
N LYS A 87 20.17 18.26 1.01
CA LYS A 87 19.74 19.35 1.88
C LYS A 87 18.30 19.74 1.60
N GLU A 88 17.96 19.96 0.33
CA GLU A 88 16.59 20.27 -0.07
C GLU A 88 15.66 19.09 0.22
N PHE A 89 16.10 17.86 -0.04
CA PHE A 89 15.36 16.64 0.33
C PHE A 89 15.02 16.59 1.82
N CYS A 90 16.02 16.73 2.70
CA CYS A 90 15.84 16.75 4.15
C CYS A 90 14.92 17.89 4.60
N LYS A 91 15.10 19.08 4.00
CA LYS A 91 14.28 20.25 4.30
C LYS A 91 12.82 19.99 3.96
N ARG A 92 12.51 19.46 2.77
CA ARG A 92 11.13 19.16 2.37
C ARG A 92 10.49 18.09 3.27
N HIS A 93 11.24 17.04 3.62
CA HIS A 93 10.76 16.03 4.58
C HIS A 93 10.44 16.67 5.92
N SER A 94 11.36 17.45 6.48
CA SER A 94 11.14 18.16 7.74
C SER A 94 9.90 19.05 7.67
N LEU A 95 9.76 19.87 6.62
CA LEU A 95 8.58 20.74 6.45
C LEU A 95 7.28 19.94 6.37
N ARG A 96 7.28 18.79 5.69
CA ARG A 96 6.14 17.89 5.59
C ARG A 96 5.76 17.33 6.97
N GLU A 97 6.71 16.83 7.75
CA GLU A 97 6.44 16.34 9.11
C GLU A 97 5.92 17.45 10.04
N HIS A 98 6.45 18.67 9.91
CA HIS A 98 5.95 19.83 10.65
C HIS A 98 4.52 20.22 10.24
N ALA A 99 4.19 20.08 8.95
CA ALA A 99 2.82 20.30 8.46
C ALA A 99 1.86 19.23 9.01
N TRP A 100 2.24 17.95 9.00
CA TRP A 100 1.44 16.86 9.55
C TRP A 100 1.21 16.95 11.05
N THR A 101 2.18 17.45 11.81
CA THR A 101 2.05 17.67 13.26
C THR A 101 1.24 18.92 13.62
N GLY A 102 0.79 19.70 12.63
CA GLY A 102 0.06 20.94 12.86
C GLY A 102 0.91 22.07 13.46
N MET A 103 2.22 21.87 13.64
CA MET A 103 3.12 22.88 14.22
C MET A 103 3.32 24.10 13.30
N HIS A 104 2.89 24.00 12.04
CA HIS A 104 2.87 25.13 11.11
C HIS A 104 1.79 26.19 11.43
N LEU A 105 0.89 25.93 12.39
CA LEU A 105 -0.20 26.82 12.82
C LEU A 105 0.23 27.97 13.76
N GLY A 106 1.52 28.11 14.07
CA GLY A 106 2.05 29.22 14.88
C GLY A 106 2.21 30.54 14.12
N SER A 107 2.09 30.54 12.79
CA SER A 107 2.06 31.77 12.00
C SER A 107 0.64 32.31 11.94
N THR A 108 0.42 33.49 12.50
CA THR A 108 -0.83 34.27 12.49
C THR A 108 -1.27 34.72 11.10
N SER A 109 -0.78 34.11 10.01
CA SER A 109 -1.33 34.37 8.68
C SER A 109 -2.67 33.64 8.54
N PRO A 110 -3.79 34.37 8.29
CA PRO A 110 -5.11 33.78 8.09
C PRO A 110 -5.23 33.06 6.74
N GLU A 111 -4.14 32.86 6.02
CA GLU A 111 -3.99 31.73 5.10
C GLU A 111 -3.85 30.46 5.93
N ARG A 112 -4.95 30.09 6.60
CA ARG A 112 -5.39 28.72 6.45
C ARG A 112 -5.30 28.49 4.95
N LEU A 113 -4.32 27.71 4.50
CA LEU A 113 -4.53 26.78 3.40
C LEU A 113 -5.71 25.93 3.85
N SER A 114 -6.90 26.54 3.81
CA SER A 114 -8.09 25.85 3.46
C SER A 114 -7.62 25.19 2.19
N LEU A 115 -7.28 23.91 2.30
CA LEU A 115 -7.52 22.96 1.26
C LEU A 115 -9.02 23.13 0.97
N LYS A 116 -9.39 24.23 0.31
CA LYS A 116 -10.35 24.27 -0.76
C LYS A 116 -9.71 23.36 -1.79
N MET A 117 -9.67 22.07 -1.47
CA MET A 117 -9.90 21.06 -2.45
C MET A 117 -11.40 21.19 -2.63
N PRO A 118 -11.94 21.95 -3.60
CA PRO A 118 -13.25 21.61 -4.08
C PRO A 118 -13.07 20.22 -4.71
N LEU A 119 -13.05 19.17 -3.87
CA LEU A 119 -13.39 17.83 -4.31
C LEU A 119 -14.59 18.05 -5.20
N PRO A 120 -14.49 17.69 -6.49
CA PRO A 120 -15.47 18.13 -7.47
C PRO A 120 -16.83 17.78 -6.89
N ARG A 121 -17.83 18.67 -7.00
CA ARG A 121 -19.21 18.41 -6.50
C ARG A 121 -19.77 17.06 -6.97
N VAL A 122 -19.11 16.46 -7.97
CA VAL A 122 -19.29 15.11 -8.51
C VAL A 122 -18.98 13.99 -7.49
N LEU A 123 -18.03 14.16 -6.56
CA LEU A 123 -17.66 13.17 -5.53
C LEU A 123 -18.61 13.20 -4.32
N THR A 124 -19.92 13.10 -4.57
CA THR A 124 -20.88 12.83 -3.49
C THR A 124 -20.97 11.32 -3.25
N ASN A 125 -21.16 10.94 -1.98
CA ASN A 125 -21.36 9.54 -1.57
C ASN A 125 -20.21 8.60 -1.97
N VAL A 126 -18.94 9.04 -1.86
CA VAL A 126 -17.79 8.14 -2.05
C VAL A 126 -17.87 7.00 -1.04
N HIS A 127 -17.81 5.77 -1.53
CA HIS A 127 -17.77 4.56 -0.69
C HIS A 127 -16.33 4.16 -0.37
N ARG A 128 -15.47 4.11 -1.40
CA ARG A 128 -14.05 3.77 -1.30
C ARG A 128 -13.27 4.56 -2.34
N PHE A 129 -12.01 4.84 -2.01
CA PHE A 129 -11.07 5.43 -2.95
C PHE A 129 -9.71 4.73 -2.91
N LYS A 130 -8.95 4.90 -4.00
CA LYS A 130 -7.54 4.52 -4.14
C LYS A 130 -6.79 5.65 -4.84
N VAL A 131 -5.48 5.69 -4.66
CA VAL A 131 -4.62 6.71 -5.27
C VAL A 131 -3.69 6.03 -6.26
N ASP A 132 -3.64 6.55 -7.47
CA ASP A 132 -2.60 6.26 -8.45
C ASP A 132 -1.54 7.35 -8.36
N GLU A 133 -0.43 7.07 -7.68
CA GLU A 133 0.69 8.01 -7.51
C GLU A 133 1.45 8.26 -8.83
N VAL A 134 1.42 7.31 -9.77
CA VAL A 134 2.12 7.41 -11.06
C VAL A 134 1.41 8.42 -11.96
N GLU A 135 0.09 8.32 -12.05
CA GLU A 135 -0.71 9.27 -12.83
C GLU A 135 -1.26 10.41 -11.98
N ARG A 136 -1.01 10.44 -10.67
CA ARG A 136 -1.54 11.44 -9.72
C ARG A 136 -3.06 11.57 -9.82
N THR A 137 -3.75 10.44 -9.76
CA THR A 137 -5.21 10.39 -9.83
C THR A 137 -5.82 9.71 -8.61
N VAL A 138 -7.07 10.07 -8.29
CA VAL A 138 -7.89 9.39 -7.30
C VAL A 138 -8.95 8.57 -8.01
N ILE A 139 -9.03 7.28 -7.68
CA ILE A 139 -10.02 6.33 -8.19
C ILE A 139 -11.08 6.16 -7.12
N CYS A 140 -12.33 6.49 -7.41
CA CYS A 140 -13.43 6.48 -6.44
C CYS A 140 -14.57 5.57 -6.91
N SER A 141 -15.12 4.79 -5.99
CA SER A 141 -16.43 4.14 -6.13
C SER A 141 -17.46 4.89 -5.29
N THR A 142 -18.74 4.84 -5.67
CA THR A 142 -19.81 5.53 -4.92
C THR A 142 -20.80 4.55 -4.28
N ALA A 143 -21.43 4.99 -3.19
CA ALA A 143 -22.52 4.28 -2.52
C ALA A 143 -23.76 4.12 -3.42
N LEU A 144 -23.90 4.92 -4.48
CA LEU A 144 -25.00 4.84 -5.43
C LEU A 144 -24.63 4.06 -6.71
N GLY A 145 -23.37 3.62 -6.85
CA GLY A 145 -22.81 2.95 -8.02
C GLY A 145 -21.91 3.86 -8.85
N GLY A 146 -21.27 3.29 -9.86
CA GLY A 146 -20.32 4.01 -10.72
C GLY A 146 -18.90 4.06 -10.15
N LEU A 147 -17.97 4.41 -11.03
CA LEU A 147 -16.56 4.58 -10.71
C LEU A 147 -16.03 5.82 -11.42
N LEU A 148 -15.22 6.62 -10.72
CA LEU A 148 -14.68 7.89 -11.19
C LEU A 148 -13.17 7.89 -11.03
N VAL A 149 -12.46 8.48 -11.99
CA VAL A 149 -11.03 8.78 -11.87
C VAL A 149 -10.87 10.28 -12.01
N VAL A 150 -10.29 10.89 -10.97
CA VAL A 150 -10.17 12.34 -10.83
C VAL A 150 -8.69 12.72 -10.76
N SER A 151 -8.31 13.78 -11.46
CA SER A 151 -6.98 14.37 -11.38
C SER A 151 -6.74 14.97 -9.99
N ILE A 152 -5.64 14.63 -9.32
CA ILE A 152 -5.27 15.28 -8.04
C ILE A 152 -4.90 16.75 -8.30
N ASP A 153 -4.28 17.03 -9.44
CA ASP A 153 -3.73 18.36 -9.74
C ASP A 153 -4.79 19.36 -10.22
N THR A 154 -5.77 18.89 -10.98
CA THR A 154 -6.78 19.75 -11.63
C THR A 154 -8.19 19.53 -11.12
N GLU A 155 -8.41 18.48 -10.31
CA GLU A 155 -9.72 18.08 -9.77
C GLU A 155 -10.76 17.73 -10.86
N GLU A 156 -10.32 17.57 -12.10
CA GLU A 156 -11.18 17.19 -13.21
C GLU A 156 -11.40 15.67 -13.24
N VAL A 157 -12.62 15.26 -13.61
CA VAL A 157 -12.93 13.86 -13.90
C VAL A 157 -12.29 13.51 -15.24
N LEU A 158 -11.31 12.61 -15.22
CA LEU A 158 -10.58 12.15 -16.40
C LEU A 158 -11.23 10.93 -17.06
N TRP A 159 -11.86 10.08 -16.26
CA TRP A 159 -12.49 8.84 -16.71
C TRP A 159 -13.60 8.42 -15.76
N GLN A 160 -14.62 7.74 -16.28
CA GLN A 160 -15.73 7.25 -15.46
C GLN A 160 -16.40 6.01 -16.05
N LEU A 161 -16.97 5.19 -15.18
CA LEU A 161 -17.94 4.15 -15.51
C LEU A 161 -19.34 4.53 -15.01
N PRO A 162 -20.40 4.23 -15.78
CA PRO A 162 -21.77 4.62 -15.42
C PRO A 162 -22.22 4.06 -14.06
N GLN A 163 -23.07 4.83 -13.38
CA GLN A 163 -23.65 4.47 -12.08
C GLN A 163 -24.43 3.15 -12.10
N LEU A 164 -25.08 2.84 -13.23
CA LEU A 164 -25.83 1.61 -13.41
C LEU A 164 -24.95 0.41 -13.77
N TYR A 165 -23.71 0.65 -14.20
CA TYR A 165 -22.76 -0.38 -14.59
C TYR A 165 -21.99 -0.92 -13.37
N VAL A 166 -21.33 -0.04 -12.63
CA VAL A 166 -20.63 -0.42 -11.39
C VAL A 166 -21.62 -0.43 -10.24
N SER A 167 -21.62 -1.52 -9.48
CA SER A 167 -22.63 -1.72 -8.43
C SER A 167 -22.48 -0.72 -7.29
N PRO A 168 -23.59 -0.31 -6.64
CA PRO A 168 -23.56 0.41 -5.37
C PRO A 168 -22.66 -0.30 -4.36
N TYR A 169 -21.83 0.47 -3.66
CA TYR A 169 -20.88 -0.06 -2.66
C TYR A 169 -19.90 -1.10 -3.21
N ALA A 170 -19.57 -1.04 -4.51
CA ALA A 170 -18.58 -1.92 -5.09
C ALA A 170 -17.24 -1.79 -4.36
N HIS A 171 -16.64 -2.93 -4.00
CA HIS A 171 -15.31 -2.94 -3.43
C HIS A 171 -14.29 -2.69 -4.54
N VAL A 172 -13.66 -1.53 -4.55
CA VAL A 172 -12.59 -1.17 -5.49
C VAL A 172 -11.21 -1.30 -4.83
N GLU A 173 -10.29 -1.95 -5.53
CA GLU A 173 -8.87 -1.99 -5.23
C GLU A 173 -8.06 -1.49 -6.44
N PHE A 174 -6.87 -0.99 -6.18
CA PHE A 174 -5.96 -0.52 -7.22
C PHE A 174 -4.52 -0.80 -6.80
N ASP A 175 -3.73 -1.31 -7.75
CA ASP A 175 -2.29 -1.48 -7.60
C ASP A 175 -1.61 -1.66 -8.97
N GLN A 176 -0.39 -1.14 -9.11
CA GLN A 176 0.46 -1.25 -10.30
C GLN A 176 -0.26 -0.98 -11.65
N GLY A 177 -1.21 -0.03 -11.69
CA GLY A 177 -1.95 0.32 -12.91
C GLY A 177 -3.13 -0.62 -13.22
N PHE A 178 -3.57 -1.44 -12.27
CA PHE A 178 -4.79 -2.23 -12.39
C PHE A 178 -5.86 -1.71 -11.43
N ILE A 179 -7.07 -1.49 -11.93
CA ILE A 179 -8.27 -1.33 -11.12
C ILE A 179 -8.99 -2.68 -11.07
N VAL A 180 -9.39 -3.09 -9.87
CA VAL A 180 -10.15 -4.31 -9.63
C VAL A 180 -11.40 -3.98 -8.84
N PHE A 181 -12.58 -4.43 -9.29
CA PHE A 181 -13.82 -4.29 -8.51
C PHE A 181 -14.82 -5.42 -8.70
N THR A 182 -15.63 -5.66 -7.67
CA THR A 182 -16.66 -6.71 -7.64
C THR A 182 -17.94 -6.31 -8.37
N ARG A 183 -18.55 -7.25 -9.10
CA ARG A 183 -19.90 -7.14 -9.68
C ARG A 183 -20.96 -7.79 -8.79
N ARG A 184 -22.23 -7.49 -9.07
CA ARG A 184 -23.40 -8.13 -8.43
C ARG A 184 -23.48 -9.63 -8.66
N ASP A 185 -23.01 -10.11 -9.81
CA ASP A 185 -23.01 -11.53 -10.21
C ASP A 185 -21.79 -12.30 -9.69
N ASN A 186 -21.07 -11.73 -8.70
CA ASN A 186 -19.89 -12.30 -8.06
C ASN A 186 -18.63 -12.39 -8.95
N ALA A 187 -18.70 -11.99 -10.22
CA ALA A 187 -17.50 -11.80 -11.02
C ALA A 187 -16.73 -10.55 -10.58
N VAL A 188 -15.45 -10.51 -10.91
CA VAL A 188 -14.55 -9.40 -10.61
C VAL A 188 -14.03 -8.81 -11.91
N GLU A 189 -14.22 -7.51 -12.09
CA GLU A 189 -13.70 -6.80 -13.24
C GLU A 189 -12.28 -6.33 -13.00
N VAL A 190 -11.46 -6.48 -14.03
CA VAL A 190 -10.10 -5.97 -14.08
C VAL A 190 -10.01 -4.96 -15.23
N TRP A 191 -9.48 -3.79 -14.93
CA TRP A 191 -9.23 -2.70 -15.89
C TRP A 191 -7.76 -2.28 -15.78
N ARG A 192 -7.13 -1.97 -16.92
CA ARG A 192 -5.71 -1.63 -17.02
C ARG A 192 -5.52 -0.16 -17.36
N ARG A 193 -4.58 0.51 -16.70
CA ARG A 193 -4.16 1.88 -17.03
C ARG A 193 -3.79 1.95 -18.51
N SER A 194 -4.36 2.93 -19.21
CA SER A 194 -4.19 3.11 -20.65
C SER A 194 -2.71 3.21 -21.01
N ALA A 195 -1.93 4.05 -20.30
CA ALA A 195 -0.50 4.23 -20.53
C ALA A 195 0.31 2.92 -20.51
N ASP A 196 -0.05 1.97 -19.67
CA ASP A 196 0.70 0.71 -19.53
C ASP A 196 0.28 -0.35 -20.56
N SER A 197 -0.86 -0.14 -21.23
CA SER A 197 -1.35 -1.02 -22.29
C SER A 197 -0.61 -0.83 -23.63
N PHE A 198 0.14 0.28 -23.77
CA PHE A 198 0.88 0.61 -24.99
C PHE A 198 2.41 0.53 -24.85
N LYS A 199 2.93 0.34 -23.63
CA LYS A 199 4.37 0.18 -23.40
C LYS A 199 4.81 -1.26 -23.66
N ARG A 200 5.85 -1.45 -24.47
CA ARG A 200 6.39 -2.78 -24.79
C ARG A 200 6.82 -3.57 -23.55
N SER A 201 7.43 -2.91 -22.57
CA SER A 201 7.95 -3.55 -21.35
C SER A 201 6.85 -4.02 -20.39
N THR A 202 5.64 -3.45 -20.48
CA THR A 202 4.52 -3.75 -19.57
C THR A 202 3.30 -4.28 -20.31
N TYR A 203 3.44 -4.61 -21.59
CA TYR A 203 2.35 -5.10 -22.42
C TYR A 203 1.89 -6.47 -21.92
N LEU A 204 0.58 -6.63 -21.79
CA LEU A 204 -0.06 -7.86 -21.35
C LEU A 204 -1.25 -8.17 -22.26
N THR A 205 -1.42 -9.44 -22.61
CA THR A 205 -2.59 -9.90 -23.35
C THR A 205 -3.83 -9.76 -22.47
N CYS A 206 -4.86 -9.10 -22.99
CA CYS A 206 -6.14 -8.93 -22.31
C CYS A 206 -7.22 -9.81 -22.94
N ASN A 207 -8.22 -10.19 -22.13
CA ASN A 207 -9.42 -10.88 -22.60
C ASN A 207 -10.67 -10.23 -21.97
N PRO A 208 -11.03 -9.02 -22.40
CA PRO A 208 -12.13 -8.28 -21.79
C PRO A 208 -13.47 -8.92 -22.14
N ALA A 209 -14.38 -8.96 -21.17
CA ALA A 209 -15.76 -9.36 -21.42
C ALA A 209 -16.47 -8.33 -22.29
N PHE A 210 -17.43 -8.78 -23.12
CA PHE A 210 -18.22 -7.92 -23.99
C PHE A 210 -18.90 -6.76 -23.24
N THR A 211 -19.35 -6.98 -22.00
CA THR A 211 -19.95 -5.93 -21.16
C THR A 211 -18.96 -4.82 -20.81
N GLN A 212 -17.68 -5.16 -20.59
CA GLN A 212 -16.63 -4.17 -20.33
C GLN A 212 -16.34 -3.35 -21.58
N VAL A 213 -16.32 -4.00 -22.75
CA VAL A 213 -16.12 -3.33 -24.04
C VAL A 213 -17.22 -2.30 -24.30
N ILE A 214 -18.49 -2.64 -24.03
CA ILE A 214 -19.62 -1.71 -24.18
C ILE A 214 -19.55 -0.56 -23.18
N ALA A 215 -19.21 -0.85 -21.92
CA ALA A 215 -19.19 0.16 -20.87
C ALA A 215 -18.00 1.12 -20.95
N SER A 216 -16.93 0.70 -21.63
CA SER A 216 -15.75 1.52 -21.82
C SER A 216 -16.09 2.80 -22.60
N PRO A 217 -15.80 4.00 -22.06
CA PRO A 217 -16.00 5.25 -22.79
C PRO A 217 -15.02 5.41 -23.96
N TYR A 218 -13.99 4.55 -24.02
CA TYR A 218 -12.98 4.53 -25.08
C TYR A 218 -13.06 3.22 -25.85
N PRO A 219 -12.82 3.25 -27.18
CA PRO A 219 -12.76 2.04 -27.96
C PRO A 219 -11.64 1.16 -27.42
N VAL A 220 -11.96 -0.10 -27.15
CA VAL A 220 -10.93 -1.09 -26.81
C VAL A 220 -10.00 -1.21 -28.01
N PRO A 221 -8.70 -0.93 -27.87
CA PRO A 221 -7.78 -1.09 -28.98
C PRO A 221 -7.91 -2.52 -29.49
N ARG A 222 -8.07 -2.70 -30.81
CA ARG A 222 -7.76 -4.00 -31.40
C ARG A 222 -6.26 -4.17 -31.25
N PHE A 223 -5.83 -4.84 -30.18
CA PHE A 223 -4.43 -5.16 -29.98
C PHE A 223 -4.02 -6.07 -31.14
N PRO A 224 -3.07 -5.68 -32.00
CA PRO A 224 -2.61 -6.57 -33.05
C PRO A 224 -2.00 -7.82 -32.40
N GLU A 225 -2.24 -9.01 -32.99
CA GLU A 225 -1.65 -10.29 -32.55
C GLU A 225 -0.12 -10.23 -32.47
N ARG A 226 0.50 -9.31 -33.22
CA ARG A 226 1.91 -8.94 -33.12
C ARG A 226 2.01 -7.52 -32.59
N PHE A 227 2.31 -7.40 -31.29
CA PHE A 227 2.49 -6.13 -30.59
C PHE A 227 3.98 -5.76 -30.43
N PRO A 228 4.34 -4.47 -30.39
CA PRO A 228 3.47 -3.31 -30.59
C PRO A 228 3.27 -2.96 -32.07
N PRO A 229 2.14 -2.34 -32.45
CA PRO A 229 2.17 -1.42 -33.57
C PRO A 229 3.29 -0.43 -33.24
N ILE A 230 4.20 -0.20 -34.17
CA ILE A 230 5.31 0.72 -33.99
C ILE A 230 4.71 2.11 -33.72
N PHE A 231 4.49 2.42 -32.45
CA PHE A 231 4.24 3.77 -31.98
C PHE A 231 5.60 4.44 -32.01
N ASP A 232 5.88 5.09 -33.13
CA ASP A 232 7.02 5.97 -33.26
C ASP A 232 6.71 7.20 -32.40
N GLU A 233 7.44 7.43 -31.30
CA GLU A 233 7.24 8.62 -30.45
C GLU A 233 7.34 9.93 -31.27
N ASP A 234 8.05 9.89 -32.40
CA ASP A 234 8.18 10.98 -33.37
C ASP A 234 6.85 11.38 -34.04
N SER A 235 5.84 10.49 -34.06
CA SER A 235 4.52 10.76 -34.65
C SER A 235 3.65 11.73 -33.84
N ILE A 236 4.02 12.04 -32.59
CA ILE A 236 3.33 12.99 -31.69
C ILE A 236 3.46 14.45 -32.19
N SER A 237 4.41 14.73 -33.08
CA SER A 237 4.72 16.08 -33.57
C SER A 237 3.75 16.64 -34.63
N ARG A 238 2.79 15.84 -35.13
CA ARG A 238 1.82 16.32 -36.13
C ARG A 238 0.49 16.72 -35.49
N PRO A 239 0.09 18.01 -35.54
CA PRO A 239 -1.20 18.45 -35.04
C PRO A 239 -2.31 18.00 -36.00
N THR A 240 -2.91 16.84 -35.75
CA THR A 240 -4.22 16.50 -36.31
C THR A 240 -5.32 17.09 -35.44
N ARG A 241 -6.39 17.61 -36.06
CA ARG A 241 -7.53 18.26 -35.38
C ARG A 241 -8.24 17.36 -34.37
N ASP A 242 -8.08 16.04 -34.51
CA ASP A 242 -8.51 15.04 -33.54
C ASP A 242 -7.31 14.11 -33.23
N PRO A 243 -6.93 13.90 -31.95
CA PRO A 243 -5.92 12.90 -31.61
C PRO A 243 -6.49 11.51 -31.94
N PRO A 244 -5.70 10.60 -32.53
CA PRO A 244 -6.18 9.26 -32.83
C PRO A 244 -6.70 8.60 -31.54
N PRO A 245 -7.82 7.85 -31.61
CA PRO A 245 -8.46 7.22 -30.44
C PRO A 245 -7.57 6.17 -29.74
N SER A 246 -6.36 5.93 -30.23
CA SER A 246 -5.41 4.91 -29.80
C SER A 246 -4.23 5.43 -28.96
N LEU A 247 -4.21 6.72 -28.57
CA LEU A 247 -3.12 7.23 -27.75
C LEU A 247 -3.33 6.92 -26.26
N PRO A 248 -2.26 6.60 -25.52
CA PRO A 248 -2.33 6.49 -24.07
C PRO A 248 -2.81 7.81 -23.48
N ARG A 249 -3.78 7.72 -22.56
CA ARG A 249 -4.36 8.89 -21.87
C ARG A 249 -4.20 8.73 -20.37
N ARG A 250 -3.68 9.77 -19.73
CA ARG A 250 -3.60 9.87 -18.27
C ARG A 250 -4.99 9.74 -17.65
N GLY A 251 -5.11 8.96 -16.58
CA GLY A 251 -6.32 8.75 -15.82
C GLY A 251 -7.36 7.88 -16.53
N VAL A 252 -7.03 7.29 -17.68
CA VAL A 252 -7.94 6.42 -18.44
C VAL A 252 -7.60 4.97 -18.21
N TYR A 253 -8.63 4.16 -18.03
CA TYR A 253 -8.52 2.72 -17.85
C TYR A 253 -9.27 1.98 -18.96
N LEU A 254 -8.63 0.93 -19.47
CA LEU A 254 -9.12 0.08 -20.55
C LEU A 254 -9.60 -1.26 -20.00
N PRO A 255 -10.65 -1.87 -20.59
CA PRO A 255 -11.07 -3.23 -20.26
C PRO A 255 -9.90 -4.21 -20.34
N PHE A 256 -9.72 -5.06 -19.32
CA PHE A 256 -8.62 -6.02 -19.29
C PHE A 256 -9.12 -7.46 -19.19
N ALA A 257 -9.85 -7.81 -18.13
CA ALA A 257 -10.36 -9.16 -17.92
C ALA A 257 -11.60 -9.15 -17.02
N LEU A 258 -12.35 -10.26 -17.08
CA LEU A 258 -13.42 -10.60 -16.15
C LEU A 258 -13.09 -11.93 -15.48
N LEU A 259 -12.86 -11.89 -14.17
CA LEU A 259 -12.51 -13.07 -13.37
C LEU A 259 -13.77 -13.63 -12.71
N SER A 260 -14.03 -14.91 -12.90
CA SER A 260 -15.21 -15.59 -12.35
C SER A 260 -14.77 -16.58 -11.27
N PRO A 261 -14.80 -16.21 -9.97
CA PRO A 261 -14.41 -17.13 -8.92
C PRO A 261 -15.35 -18.35 -8.87
N PRO A 262 -14.84 -19.55 -8.53
CA PRO A 262 -15.64 -20.78 -8.53
C PRO A 262 -16.83 -20.79 -7.55
N ALA A 263 -16.83 -19.91 -6.55
CA ALA A 263 -17.90 -19.79 -5.57
C ALA A 263 -18.17 -18.32 -5.22
N ARG A 264 -19.29 -18.08 -4.53
CA ARG A 264 -19.67 -16.74 -4.05
C ARG A 264 -18.67 -16.23 -3.01
N THR A 265 -18.06 -15.09 -3.30
CA THR A 265 -17.03 -14.44 -2.49
C THR A 265 -17.65 -13.36 -1.62
N ARG A 266 -17.04 -13.15 -0.44
CA ARG A 266 -17.49 -12.22 0.59
C ARG A 266 -16.50 -11.08 0.79
N ALA A 267 -15.20 -11.38 0.76
CA ALA A 267 -14.14 -10.43 0.95
C ALA A 267 -13.09 -10.59 -0.16
N SER A 268 -12.46 -9.48 -0.53
CA SER A 268 -11.41 -9.45 -1.53
C SER A 268 -10.27 -8.51 -1.11
N ARG A 269 -9.07 -8.82 -1.60
CA ARG A 269 -7.89 -7.99 -1.44
C ARG A 269 -6.97 -8.14 -2.64
N PHE A 270 -6.54 -7.01 -3.18
CA PHE A 270 -5.59 -7.00 -4.29
C PHE A 270 -4.25 -6.43 -3.81
N VAL A 271 -3.19 -7.20 -4.00
CA VAL A 271 -1.80 -6.82 -3.78
C VAL A 271 -1.03 -7.35 -4.98
N TYR A 272 -0.58 -6.47 -5.86
CA TYR A 272 -0.04 -6.87 -7.16
C TYR A 272 1.09 -7.92 -7.02
N PRO A 273 1.08 -9.00 -7.82
CA PRO A 273 0.14 -9.30 -8.92
C PRO A 273 -1.10 -10.09 -8.50
N HIS A 274 -1.27 -10.35 -7.20
CA HIS A 274 -2.24 -11.31 -6.68
C HIS A 274 -3.55 -10.66 -6.23
N LEU A 275 -4.67 -11.20 -6.70
CA LEU A 275 -6.00 -10.91 -6.19
C LEU A 275 -6.49 -12.10 -5.34
N LEU A 276 -6.69 -11.86 -4.05
CA LEU A 276 -7.31 -12.80 -3.14
C LEU A 276 -8.82 -12.57 -3.09
N LEU A 277 -9.59 -13.64 -3.26
CA LEU A 277 -11.04 -13.66 -3.10
C LEU A 277 -11.44 -14.78 -2.14
N ALA A 278 -12.08 -14.44 -1.03
CA ALA A 278 -12.49 -15.43 -0.03
C ALA A 278 -13.99 -15.70 -0.07
N SER A 279 -14.35 -16.98 -0.08
CA SER A 279 -15.70 -17.50 0.00
C SER A 279 -15.95 -18.11 1.36
N GLU A 280 -16.90 -17.53 2.09
CA GLU A 280 -17.39 -18.07 3.35
C GLU A 280 -18.13 -19.39 3.13
N ALA A 281 -19.06 -19.42 2.17
CA ALA A 281 -19.89 -20.59 1.89
C ALA A 281 -19.09 -21.80 1.38
N ALA A 282 -18.10 -21.56 0.50
CA ALA A 282 -17.26 -22.64 0.00
C ALA A 282 -16.07 -22.94 0.93
N ARG A 283 -15.87 -22.14 1.99
CA ARG A 283 -14.71 -22.21 2.89
C ARG A 283 -13.38 -22.22 2.14
N LYS A 284 -13.29 -21.40 1.09
CA LYS A 284 -12.14 -21.35 0.19
C LYS A 284 -11.69 -19.93 -0.10
N ALA A 285 -10.38 -19.73 -0.13
CA ALA A 285 -9.70 -18.55 -0.61
C ALA A 285 -9.09 -18.84 -1.98
N TYR A 286 -9.44 -18.04 -2.99
CA TYR A 286 -8.96 -18.14 -4.36
C TYR A 286 -7.94 -17.03 -4.62
N ILE A 287 -6.73 -17.39 -5.05
CA ILE A 287 -5.68 -16.44 -5.41
C ILE A 287 -5.54 -16.45 -6.92
N TRP A 288 -5.83 -15.30 -7.54
CA TRP A 288 -5.68 -15.07 -8.96
C TRP A 288 -4.40 -14.28 -9.24
N ASP A 289 -3.70 -14.64 -10.31
CA ASP A 289 -2.71 -13.78 -10.92
C ASP A 289 -3.42 -12.86 -11.91
N VAL A 290 -3.46 -11.56 -11.60
CA VAL A 290 -4.20 -10.57 -12.39
C VAL A 290 -3.60 -10.38 -13.79
N PRO A 291 -2.27 -10.25 -13.97
CA PRO A 291 -1.65 -10.11 -15.30
C PRO A 291 -2.00 -11.22 -16.28
N THR A 292 -2.04 -12.48 -15.83
CA THR A 292 -2.39 -13.63 -16.68
C THR A 292 -3.86 -14.00 -16.62
N SER A 293 -4.64 -13.36 -15.76
CA SER A 293 -6.05 -13.68 -15.50
C SER A 293 -6.29 -15.15 -15.11
N SER A 294 -5.34 -15.76 -14.40
CA SER A 294 -5.36 -17.18 -14.06
C SER A 294 -5.55 -17.41 -12.57
N LEU A 295 -6.33 -18.44 -12.20
CA LEU A 295 -6.45 -18.90 -10.83
C LEU A 295 -5.22 -19.76 -10.50
N ILE A 296 -4.33 -19.25 -9.66
CA ILE A 296 -3.04 -19.91 -9.37
C ILE A 296 -3.08 -20.78 -8.12
N GLN A 297 -3.96 -20.49 -7.16
CA GLN A 297 -4.02 -21.21 -5.89
C GLN A 297 -5.42 -21.16 -5.29
N THR A 298 -5.82 -22.25 -4.65
CA THR A 298 -7.00 -22.32 -3.79
C THR A 298 -6.57 -22.83 -2.41
N ILE A 299 -6.98 -22.15 -1.35
CA ILE A 299 -6.66 -22.48 0.04
C ILE A 299 -7.96 -22.74 0.78
N GLU A 300 -8.02 -23.84 1.53
CA GLU A 300 -9.14 -24.12 2.44
C GLU A 300 -9.05 -23.20 3.67
N ILE A 301 -10.12 -22.46 3.94
CA ILE A 301 -10.22 -21.48 5.02
C ILE A 301 -11.38 -21.86 5.93
N ASN A 302 -11.10 -22.68 6.94
CA ASN A 302 -12.11 -23.07 7.91
C ASN A 302 -12.13 -22.05 9.06
N PRO A 303 -13.32 -21.66 9.53
CA PRO A 303 -13.43 -20.88 10.75
C PRO A 303 -12.86 -21.70 11.91
N PRO A 304 -12.15 -21.08 12.86
CA PRO A 304 -11.74 -21.78 14.06
C PRO A 304 -12.96 -22.09 14.94
N PRO A 305 -12.85 -23.06 15.86
CA PRO A 305 -13.94 -23.41 16.76
C PRO A 305 -14.47 -22.17 17.49
N GLN A 306 -15.77 -21.89 17.36
CA GLN A 306 -16.38 -20.79 18.10
C GLN A 306 -16.64 -21.19 19.56
N PRO A 307 -16.53 -20.27 20.52
CA PRO A 307 -17.11 -20.46 21.85
C PRO A 307 -18.63 -20.61 21.71
N GLU A 308 -19.22 -21.62 22.36
CA GLU A 308 -20.62 -22.05 22.20
C GLU A 308 -21.68 -20.95 22.44
N ASN A 309 -21.30 -19.75 22.93
CA ASN A 309 -22.21 -18.74 23.46
C ASN A 309 -22.43 -17.50 22.57
N PHE A 310 -21.80 -17.36 21.40
CA PHE A 310 -21.83 -16.08 20.67
C PHE A 310 -22.99 -15.90 19.68
N GLY A 311 -23.67 -16.96 19.23
CA GLY A 311 -24.92 -16.90 18.43
C GLY A 311 -24.87 -16.10 17.11
N LEU A 312 -23.72 -15.52 16.74
CA LEU A 312 -23.53 -14.75 15.51
C LEU A 312 -23.04 -15.66 14.38
N PRO A 313 -23.42 -15.37 13.12
CA PRO A 313 -22.96 -16.13 11.98
C PRO A 313 -21.44 -16.07 11.81
N GLU A 314 -20.84 -17.18 11.38
CA GLU A 314 -19.42 -17.31 10.99
C GLU A 314 -19.13 -16.46 9.75
N ALA A 315 -18.97 -15.15 9.91
CA ALA A 315 -18.77 -14.23 8.80
C ALA A 315 -17.30 -13.88 8.57
N ILE A 316 -16.89 -13.84 7.30
CA ILE A 316 -15.60 -13.24 6.91
C ILE A 316 -15.77 -11.71 6.80
N TYR A 317 -14.97 -10.96 7.55
CA TYR A 317 -14.97 -9.49 7.54
C TYR A 317 -13.88 -8.90 6.67
N TYR A 318 -12.70 -9.53 6.65
CA TYR A 318 -11.55 -9.02 5.92
C TYR A 318 -10.60 -10.14 5.53
N VAL A 319 -9.82 -9.92 4.48
CA VAL A 319 -8.73 -10.79 4.08
C VAL A 319 -7.51 -9.98 3.65
N ASP A 320 -6.33 -10.53 3.89
CA ASP A 320 -5.08 -9.97 3.37
C ASP A 320 -4.13 -11.06 2.89
N LEU A 321 -3.12 -10.68 2.13
CA LEU A 321 -2.09 -11.60 1.68
C LEU A 321 -0.74 -10.92 1.50
N ASN A 322 0.31 -11.72 1.68
CA ASN A 322 1.65 -11.40 1.22
C ASN A 322 2.24 -12.61 0.49
N GLN A 323 3.55 -12.65 0.26
CA GLN A 323 4.20 -13.76 -0.45
C GLN A 323 4.09 -15.10 0.28
N GLU A 324 4.01 -15.09 1.61
CA GLU A 324 4.10 -16.29 2.46
C GLU A 324 2.77 -16.67 3.12
N PHE A 325 1.85 -15.72 3.26
CA PHE A 325 0.66 -15.88 4.09
C PHE A 325 -0.61 -15.35 3.44
N VAL A 326 -1.73 -15.97 3.81
CA VAL A 326 -3.09 -15.46 3.64
C VAL A 326 -3.69 -15.28 5.02
N LEU A 327 -4.19 -14.09 5.29
CA LEU A 327 -4.85 -13.72 6.53
C LEU A 327 -6.35 -13.67 6.29
N VAL A 328 -7.11 -14.34 7.15
CA VAL A 328 -8.58 -14.34 7.11
C VAL A 328 -9.08 -13.85 8.45
N CYS A 329 -9.73 -12.69 8.43
CA CYS A 329 -10.40 -12.12 9.60
C CYS A 329 -11.85 -12.59 9.60
N TRP A 330 -12.15 -13.52 10.49
CA TRP A 330 -13.49 -13.93 10.83
C TRP A 330 -14.09 -12.99 11.89
N ALA A 331 -15.36 -13.18 12.22
CA ALA A 331 -16.07 -12.38 13.23
C ALA A 331 -15.34 -12.30 14.58
N PHE A 332 -14.68 -13.38 15.01
CA PHE A 332 -14.07 -13.49 16.34
C PHE A 332 -12.62 -13.96 16.32
N SER A 333 -12.02 -14.08 15.15
CA SER A 333 -10.67 -14.60 15.04
C SER A 333 -9.94 -14.09 13.81
N LEU A 334 -8.63 -14.01 13.94
CA LEU A 334 -7.72 -13.86 12.83
C LEU A 334 -7.02 -15.20 12.63
N VAL A 335 -7.21 -15.80 11.45
CA VAL A 335 -6.51 -17.04 11.08
C VAL A 335 -5.48 -16.71 10.01
N VAL A 336 -4.26 -17.18 10.22
CA VAL A 336 -3.15 -17.00 9.29
C VAL A 336 -2.83 -18.35 8.66
N HIS A 337 -2.95 -18.41 7.34
CA HIS A 337 -2.69 -19.58 6.53
C HIS A 337 -1.35 -19.40 5.80
N HIS A 338 -0.52 -20.43 5.77
CA HIS A 338 0.66 -20.46 4.90
C HIS A 338 0.25 -20.59 3.43
N ARG A 339 0.87 -19.79 2.57
CA ARG A 339 0.90 -20.01 1.13
C ARG A 339 1.95 -21.10 0.87
N GLY A 340 1.53 -22.35 0.92
CA GLY A 340 2.39 -23.47 0.53
C GLY A 340 2.95 -23.27 -0.89
N PRO A 341 4.11 -23.87 -1.23
CA PRO A 341 4.66 -23.81 -2.58
C PRO A 341 3.65 -24.34 -3.61
N GLN A 342 3.53 -23.65 -4.74
CA GLN A 342 2.51 -23.87 -5.80
C GLN A 342 2.39 -25.32 -6.34
N ASN A 343 3.35 -26.21 -6.02
CA ASN A 343 3.46 -27.57 -6.56
C ASN A 343 3.09 -28.70 -5.59
N ARG A 344 2.53 -28.43 -4.41
CA ARG A 344 2.04 -29.51 -3.53
C ARG A 344 0.54 -29.71 -3.74
N SER A 345 0.20 -30.75 -4.48
CA SER A 345 -1.16 -31.30 -4.51
C SER A 345 -1.53 -31.81 -3.11
N GLU A 346 -2.61 -31.26 -2.56
CA GLU A 346 -3.39 -31.82 -1.44
C GLU A 346 -2.61 -32.05 -0.14
N THR A 347 -2.20 -30.99 0.56
CA THR A 347 -1.95 -31.06 2.00
C THR A 347 -3.25 -30.92 2.79
N SER A 348 -3.34 -31.65 3.91
CA SER A 348 -4.53 -31.65 4.76
C SER A 348 -4.82 -30.25 5.31
N VAL A 349 -6.09 -29.97 5.61
CA VAL A 349 -6.57 -28.67 6.12
C VAL A 349 -5.79 -28.18 7.35
N ALA A 350 -5.34 -29.11 8.22
CA ALA A 350 -4.60 -28.78 9.43
C ALA A 350 -3.15 -28.31 9.15
N ASP A 351 -2.57 -28.71 8.02
CA ASP A 351 -1.16 -28.44 7.72
C ASP A 351 -0.91 -27.03 7.15
N ASN A 352 -1.99 -26.32 6.77
CA ASN A 352 -1.89 -25.00 6.13
C ASN A 352 -2.15 -23.84 7.09
N VAL A 353 -2.63 -24.09 8.32
CA VAL A 353 -2.82 -23.04 9.33
C VAL A 353 -1.50 -22.80 10.05
N ALA A 354 -0.93 -21.61 9.88
CA ALA A 354 0.29 -21.21 10.59
C ALA A 354 -0.02 -20.97 12.08
N PHE A 355 -1.05 -20.15 12.33
CA PHE A 355 -1.58 -19.86 13.66
C PHE A 355 -2.96 -19.22 13.58
N SER A 356 -3.70 -19.25 14.70
CA SER A 356 -4.96 -18.55 14.88
C SER A 356 -4.93 -17.72 16.17
N VAL A 357 -5.58 -16.56 16.12
CA VAL A 357 -5.72 -15.64 17.25
C VAL A 357 -7.20 -15.38 17.50
N GLY A 358 -7.68 -15.71 18.69
CA GLY A 358 -9.01 -15.29 19.15
C GLY A 358 -9.01 -13.80 19.48
N LEU A 359 -9.96 -13.04 18.93
CA LEU A 359 -10.05 -11.59 19.17
C LEU A 359 -10.55 -11.26 20.59
N ASP A 360 -11.26 -12.19 21.22
CA ASP A 360 -11.60 -12.16 22.65
C ASP A 360 -10.35 -12.11 23.53
N SER A 361 -9.32 -12.90 23.21
CA SER A 361 -8.04 -12.89 23.93
C SER A 361 -7.27 -11.57 23.80
N MET A 362 -7.54 -10.75 22.77
CA MET A 362 -6.94 -9.40 22.65
C MET A 362 -7.47 -8.46 23.72
N THR A 363 -8.76 -8.51 24.02
CA THR A 363 -9.40 -7.64 25.03
C THR A 363 -8.92 -7.90 26.46
N GLU A 364 -8.59 -9.15 26.78
CA GLU A 364 -8.15 -9.52 28.13
C GLU A 364 -6.72 -9.06 28.44
N SER A 365 -5.90 -8.87 27.41
CA SER A 365 -4.47 -8.51 27.55
C SER A 365 -4.20 -7.02 27.74
N ASP A 366 -5.12 -6.13 27.38
CA ASP A 366 -5.00 -4.68 27.57
C ASP A 366 -6.38 -4.02 27.80
N PRO A 367 -6.84 -3.91 29.07
CA PRO A 367 -8.15 -3.37 29.41
C PRO A 367 -8.31 -1.88 29.09
N SER A 368 -7.24 -1.17 28.70
CA SER A 368 -7.30 0.22 28.26
C SER A 368 -7.76 0.39 26.80
N ARG A 369 -7.82 -0.71 26.03
CA ARG A 369 -8.24 -0.73 24.63
C ARG A 369 -9.67 -1.24 24.52
N SER A 370 -10.63 -0.34 24.69
CA SER A 370 -12.04 -0.62 24.43
C SER A 370 -12.32 -0.63 22.93
N PHE A 371 -12.93 -1.72 22.44
CA PHE A 371 -13.50 -1.76 21.09
C PHE A 371 -14.70 -0.80 21.04
N ILE A 372 -14.63 0.25 20.21
CA ILE A 372 -15.80 1.05 19.87
C ILE A 372 -16.58 0.27 18.80
N GLY A 373 -17.54 -0.53 19.26
CA GLY A 373 -18.57 -1.17 18.45
C GLY A 373 -18.10 -2.25 17.48
N LEU A 374 -17.76 -3.45 17.99
CA LEU A 374 -17.66 -4.76 17.28
C LEU A 374 -16.89 -4.81 15.94
N ILE A 375 -16.25 -3.73 15.51
CA ILE A 375 -15.48 -3.63 14.28
C ILE A 375 -14.02 -3.57 14.71
N PRO A 376 -13.13 -4.43 14.18
CA PRO A 376 -11.71 -4.28 14.42
C PRO A 376 -11.26 -2.89 13.93
N CYS A 377 -10.65 -2.10 14.82
CA CYS A 377 -9.94 -0.90 14.41
C CYS A 377 -8.94 -1.27 13.30
N PRO A 378 -8.82 -0.48 12.21
CA PRO A 378 -7.89 -0.77 11.10
C PRO A 378 -6.40 -0.61 11.47
N ILE A 379 -6.03 -0.65 12.75
CA ILE A 379 -4.69 -0.29 13.25
C ILE A 379 -3.73 -1.49 13.37
N PHE A 380 -4.17 -2.73 13.13
CA PHE A 380 -3.31 -3.91 13.34
C PHE A 380 -2.82 -4.58 12.06
N LEU A 381 -2.23 -3.83 11.13
CA LEU A 381 -1.38 -4.38 10.07
C LEU A 381 -0.14 -3.50 9.89
N VAL A 382 0.75 -3.54 10.88
CA VAL A 382 2.12 -3.01 10.75
C VAL A 382 2.98 -4.11 10.14
N ASN A 383 3.76 -3.74 9.12
CA ASN A 383 4.75 -4.55 8.39
C ASN A 383 5.32 -5.73 9.19
N LEU A 384 5.00 -6.95 8.77
CA LEU A 384 5.71 -8.16 9.19
C LEU A 384 7.11 -8.17 8.55
N PRO A 385 8.21 -8.15 9.33
CA PRO A 385 9.53 -8.34 8.75
C PRO A 385 9.72 -9.79 8.27
N SER A 386 10.54 -9.95 7.23
CA SER A 386 10.90 -11.25 6.61
C SER A 386 11.66 -12.16 7.61
N PRO A 387 11.50 -13.50 7.58
CA PRO A 387 11.91 -14.33 8.70
C PRO A 387 13.42 -14.59 8.77
N MET A 388 13.98 -14.41 9.97
CA MET A 388 15.19 -15.11 10.41
C MET A 388 14.87 -16.60 10.57
N LYS A 389 15.76 -17.47 10.08
CA LYS A 389 15.65 -18.94 10.27
C LYS A 389 15.73 -19.28 11.76
N LEU A 390 14.62 -19.76 12.34
CA LEU A 390 14.60 -20.43 13.63
C LEU A 390 14.87 -21.92 13.43
N GLY A 391 15.98 -22.41 13.98
CA GLY A 391 16.23 -23.84 14.13
C GLY A 391 15.45 -24.36 15.33
N LEU A 392 14.45 -25.20 15.09
CA LEU A 392 13.70 -25.92 16.12
C LEU A 392 13.94 -27.42 15.94
N GLU A 393 14.86 -27.97 16.74
CA GLU A 393 14.84 -29.39 17.09
C GLU A 393 14.11 -29.52 18.43
N GLY A 394 12.94 -30.15 18.40
CA GLY A 394 12.13 -30.46 19.57
C GLY A 394 10.88 -31.21 19.17
N SER A 395 10.85 -32.51 19.48
CA SER A 395 9.72 -33.41 19.21
C SER A 395 8.49 -33.03 20.04
N VAL A 396 7.39 -32.67 19.39
CA VAL A 396 6.06 -32.44 20.00
C VAL A 396 5.10 -33.56 19.53
N PRO A 397 4.16 -34.05 20.36
CA PRO A 397 3.31 -35.19 20.02
C PRO A 397 2.31 -34.87 18.90
N GLN A 398 2.09 -35.85 18.01
CA GLN A 398 1.08 -35.80 16.97
C GLN A 398 -0.33 -35.87 17.57
N THR A 399 -1.00 -34.72 17.70
CA THR A 399 -2.46 -34.63 17.74
C THR A 399 -2.92 -33.45 16.89
N SER A 400 -3.74 -33.73 15.89
CA SER A 400 -4.06 -32.90 14.73
C SER A 400 -5.15 -31.85 14.98
N PHE A 401 -4.83 -30.79 15.71
CA PHE A 401 -5.67 -29.57 15.78
C PHE A 401 -4.81 -28.31 15.78
N ALA A 402 -5.26 -27.27 15.06
CA ALA A 402 -4.61 -25.96 15.03
C ALA A 402 -4.49 -25.42 16.47
N THR A 403 -3.28 -25.05 16.88
CA THR A 403 -3.03 -24.49 18.21
C THR A 403 -3.44 -23.01 18.21
N THR A 404 -4.43 -22.65 19.02
CA THR A 404 -4.83 -21.26 19.26
C THR A 404 -3.87 -20.63 20.27
N TYR A 405 -3.31 -19.47 19.95
CA TYR A 405 -2.38 -18.76 20.84
C TYR A 405 -3.03 -17.49 21.42
N PRO A 406 -2.83 -17.19 22.71
CA PRO A 406 -3.08 -15.85 23.24
C PRO A 406 -2.11 -14.85 22.59
N VAL A 407 -2.55 -13.61 22.41
CA VAL A 407 -1.84 -12.54 21.68
C VAL A 407 -0.43 -12.29 22.21
N THR A 408 -0.26 -12.39 23.53
CA THR A 408 1.03 -12.26 24.22
C THR A 408 2.05 -13.31 23.75
N GLN A 409 1.58 -14.51 23.40
CA GLN A 409 2.42 -15.60 22.93
C GLN A 409 2.76 -15.46 21.44
N VAL A 410 1.85 -14.94 20.61
CA VAL A 410 2.10 -14.62 19.19
C VAL A 410 3.20 -13.56 19.05
N TYR A 411 3.16 -12.52 19.88
CA TYR A 411 4.23 -11.50 19.92
C TYR A 411 5.60 -12.10 20.25
N SER A 412 5.67 -13.02 21.22
CA SER A 412 6.93 -13.68 21.60
C SER A 412 7.48 -14.60 20.50
N GLN A 413 6.61 -15.23 19.72
CA GLN A 413 6.98 -16.13 18.62
C GLN A 413 7.41 -15.37 17.36
N LEU A 414 6.82 -14.21 17.08
CA LEU A 414 7.18 -13.38 15.93
C LEU A 414 8.41 -12.48 16.17
N TYR A 415 8.66 -12.06 17.41
CA TYR A 415 9.65 -11.01 17.71
C TYR A 415 10.73 -11.38 18.75
N GLY A 416 10.71 -12.58 19.33
CA GLY A 416 11.66 -13.00 20.37
C GLY A 416 11.39 -12.36 21.73
N THR A 417 11.92 -12.97 22.81
CA THR A 417 11.57 -12.70 24.23
C THR A 417 12.15 -11.41 24.82
N THR A 418 12.05 -10.28 24.11
CA THR A 418 12.40 -8.97 24.69
C THR A 418 11.19 -8.07 24.70
N PRO A 419 10.60 -7.73 25.87
CA PRO A 419 9.52 -6.77 25.92
C PRO A 419 10.05 -5.39 25.55
N LEU A 420 9.62 -4.87 24.39
CA LEU A 420 9.74 -3.44 24.09
C LEU A 420 8.84 -2.70 25.09
N LEU A 421 9.47 -2.14 26.12
CA LEU A 421 8.87 -1.18 27.04
C LEU A 421 8.41 0.04 26.23
N VAL A 422 7.14 0.03 25.81
CA VAL A 422 6.44 1.23 25.35
C VAL A 422 6.33 2.15 26.57
N ARG A 423 7.25 3.11 26.69
CA ARG A 423 7.14 4.14 27.72
C ARG A 423 6.00 5.09 27.34
N PRO A 424 5.05 5.38 28.24
CA PRO A 424 4.09 6.45 28.02
C PRO A 424 4.84 7.78 27.94
N ILE A 425 4.50 8.61 26.95
CA ILE A 425 4.89 10.01 26.94
C ILE A 425 4.15 10.68 28.09
N GLN A 426 4.82 10.85 29.23
CA GLN A 426 4.35 11.74 30.29
C GLN A 426 4.43 13.18 29.79
N GLN A 427 3.27 13.81 29.64
CA GLN A 427 3.13 15.24 29.47
C GLN A 427 3.69 15.94 30.72
N TYR A 428 4.77 16.71 30.56
CA TYR A 428 5.15 17.73 31.53
C TYR A 428 4.25 18.95 31.31
N ILE A 429 3.31 19.15 32.23
CA ILE A 429 2.65 20.43 32.46
C ILE A 429 3.36 21.10 33.64
N GLY A 430 3.77 22.35 33.44
CA GLY A 430 4.01 23.29 34.53
C GLY A 430 5.16 24.26 34.26
N PRO A 431 5.10 25.49 34.80
CA PRO A 431 4.23 25.93 35.90
C PRO A 431 2.84 26.42 35.50
#